data_AF-A0A386RCL3-F1
#
_entry.id   AF-A0A386RCL3-F1
#
_cell.length_a   1.000
_cell.length_b   1.000
_cell.length_c   1.000
_cell.angle_alpha   90.00
_cell.angle_beta   90.00
_cell.angle_gamma   90.00
#
_symmetry.space_group_name_H-M   'P 1'
#
loop_
_entity.id
_entity.type
_entity.pdbx_description
1 polymer ?
#
loop_
_entity_poly.entity_id
_entity_poly.type
_entity_poly.pdbx_seq_one_letter_code
_entity_poly.pdbx_strand_id
1 'polypeptide(L)' 'MTEYFSYKQAMEYLGFDSYKSLASLIKSGLPTITVGKTKKISKSAIDKFMNEHQSVMKH' A
#
# COMPACT_ATOMS: atom_id res chain seq x y z
N MET A 1 -8.25 -13.57 -6.94
CA MET A 1 -9.23 -12.47 -6.87
C MET A 1 -8.49 -11.23 -6.40
N THR A 2 -8.41 -10.18 -7.20
CA THR A 2 -7.71 -8.94 -6.83
C THR A 2 -8.62 -8.08 -5.96
N GLU A 3 -8.39 -8.09 -4.66
CA GLU A 3 -9.04 -7.16 -3.74
C GLU A 3 -8.37 -5.78 -3.87
N TYR A 4 -9.15 -4.77 -4.28
CA TYR A 4 -8.69 -3.40 -4.43
C TYR A 4 -9.09 -2.56 -3.22
N PHE A 5 -8.09 -2.08 -2.48
CA PHE A 5 -8.26 -1.19 -1.35
C PHE A 5 -8.31 0.27 -1.77
N SER A 6 -9.19 1.03 -1.13
CA SER A 6 -9.08 2.48 -1.07
C SER A 6 -7.88 2.88 -0.19
N TYR A 7 -7.49 4.16 -0.22
CA TYR A 7 -6.41 4.65 0.64
C TYR A 7 -6.68 4.40 2.13
N LYS A 8 -7.94 4.57 2.56
CA LYS A 8 -8.32 4.32 3.96
C LYS A 8 -8.17 2.85 4.33
N GLN A 9 -8.63 1.94 3.47
CA GLN A 9 -8.50 0.50 3.70
C GLN A 9 -7.04 0.04 3.67
N ALA A 10 -6.21 0.61 2.78
CA ALA A 10 -4.79 0.31 2.71
C ALA A 10 -4.08 0.76 4.00
N MET A 11 -4.45 1.92 4.55
CA MET A 11 -3.95 2.38 5.84
C MET A 11 -4.35 1.46 6.98
N GLU A 12 -5.64 1.11 7.08
CA GLU A 12 -6.15 0.20 8.11
C GLU A 12 -5.47 -1.18 8.01
N TYR A 13 -5.28 -1.70 6.80
CA TYR A 13 -4.59 -2.97 6.55
C TYR A 13 -3.12 -2.93 6.97
N LEU A 14 -2.44 -1.80 6.75
CA LEU A 14 -1.04 -1.60 7.11
C LEU A 14 -0.84 -1.14 8.57
N GLY A 15 -1.94 -0.87 9.30
CA GLY A 15 -1.87 -0.33 10.66
C GLY A 15 -1.39 1.12 10.75
N PHE A 16 -1.61 1.93 9.70
CA PHE A 16 -1.29 3.36 9.73
C PHE A 16 -2.50 4.21 10.11
N ASP A 17 -2.32 5.11 11.06
CA ASP A 17 -3.33 6.13 11.39
C ASP A 17 -3.24 7.38 10.49
N SER A 18 -2.19 7.50 9.67
CA SER A 18 -1.90 8.72 8.91
C SER A 18 -1.78 8.48 7.40
N TYR A 19 -2.51 9.30 6.64
CA TYR A 19 -2.41 9.39 5.18
C TYR A 19 -1.01 9.74 4.69
N LYS A 20 -0.20 10.43 5.51
CA LYS A 20 1.19 10.76 5.16
C LYS A 20 2.05 9.51 5.04
N SER A 21 1.84 8.51 5.91
CA SER A 21 2.58 7.25 5.87
C SER A 21 2.28 6.50 4.58
N LEU A 22 0.99 6.38 4.21
CA LEU A 22 0.60 5.79 2.93
C LEU A 22 1.16 6.57 1.74
N ALA A 23 1.10 7.90 1.76
CA ALA A 23 1.65 8.75 0.70
C ALA A 23 3.17 8.55 0.55
N SER A 24 3.88 8.36 1.65
CA SER A 24 5.30 8.02 1.63
C SER A 24 5.55 6.69 0.93
N LEU A 25 4.74 5.66 1.20
CA LEU A 25 4.86 4.36 0.51
C LEU A 25 4.58 4.47 -0.99
N ILE A 26 3.56 5.23 -1.37
CA ILE A 26 3.27 5.52 -2.78
C ILE A 26 4.45 6.22 -3.44
N LYS A 27 5.08 7.18 -2.75
CA LYS A 27 6.28 7.86 -3.22
C LYS A 27 7.49 6.91 -3.31
N SER A 28 7.59 5.95 -2.41
CA SER A 28 8.65 4.92 -2.41
C SER A 28 8.46 3.84 -3.48
N GLY A 29 7.31 3.81 -4.18
CA GLY A 29 7.07 2.89 -5.31
C GLY A 29 5.85 1.99 -5.17
N LEU A 30 5.02 2.16 -4.14
CA LEU A 30 3.77 1.40 -4.01
C LEU A 30 2.82 1.74 -5.18
N PRO A 31 2.44 0.77 -6.04
CA PRO A 31 1.67 1.07 -7.24
C PRO A 31 0.21 1.38 -6.88
N THR A 32 -0.28 2.49 -7.46
CA THR A 32 -1.67 2.93 -7.30
C THR A 32 -2.38 2.83 -8.64
N ILE A 33 -3.63 2.39 -8.60
CA ILE A 33 -4.50 2.21 -9.75
C ILE A 33 -5.56 3.30 -9.72
N THR A 34 -5.63 4.12 -10.76
CA THR A 34 -6.69 5.12 -10.89
C THR A 34 -7.88 4.49 -11.62
N VAL A 35 -9.02 4.40 -10.94
CA VAL A 35 -10.28 3.90 -11.50
C VAL A 35 -11.29 5.05 -11.52
N GLY A 36 -11.48 5.64 -12.70
CA GLY A 36 -12.30 6.83 -12.89
C GLY A 36 -11.74 8.03 -12.11
N LYS A 37 -12.49 8.49 -11.11
CA LYS A 37 -12.11 9.61 -10.22
C LYS A 37 -11.49 9.15 -8.89
N THR A 38 -11.37 7.84 -8.67
CA THR A 38 -10.89 7.28 -7.40
C THR A 38 -9.57 6.56 -7.56
N LYS A 39 -8.73 6.58 -6.53
CA LYS A 39 -7.48 5.84 -6.49
C LYS A 39 -7.66 4.59 -5.62
N LYS A 40 -7.19 3.47 -6.13
CA LYS A 40 -7.20 2.17 -5.46
C LYS A 40 -5.81 1.55 -5.44
N ILE A 41 -5.60 0.63 -4.53
CA ILE A 41 -4.34 -0.09 -4.33
C ILE A 41 -4.69 -1.56 -4.24
N SER A 42 -4.08 -2.39 -5.07
CA SER A 42 -4.32 -3.84 -5.00
C SER A 42 -3.67 -4.40 -3.73
N LYS A 43 -4.37 -5.25 -2.98
CA LYS A 43 -3.81 -5.95 -1.81
C LYS A 43 -2.50 -6.65 -2.14
N SER A 44 -2.47 -7.39 -3.25
CA SER A 44 -1.28 -8.11 -3.72
C SER A 44 -0.10 -7.17 -4.03
N ALA A 45 -0.37 -5.92 -4.40
CA ALA A 45 0.69 -4.93 -4.60
C ALA A 45 1.27 -4.44 -3.27
N ILE A 46 0.42 -4.25 -2.26
CA ILE A 46 0.87 -3.95 -0.90
C ILE A 46 1.72 -5.10 -0.38
N ASP A 47 1.23 -6.33 -0.46
CA ASP A 47 1.96 -7.51 0.02
C ASP A 47 3.32 -7.66 -0.70
N LYS A 48 3.35 -7.47 -2.02
CA LYS A 48 4.60 -7.52 -2.79
C LYS A 48 5.56 -6.41 -2.38
N PHE A 49 5.08 -5.18 -2.27
CA PHE A 49 5.89 -4.03 -1.83
C PHE A 49 6.44 -4.25 -0.43
N MET A 50 5.62 -4.74 0.50
CA MET A 50 6.03 -5.05 1.87
C MET A 50 7.07 -6.16 1.89
N ASN A 51 6.95 -7.20 1.06
CA ASN A 51 7.94 -8.26 0.94
C ASN A 51 9.27 -7.75 0.35
N GLU A 52 9.21 -6.94 -0.70
CA GLU A 52 10.41 -6.32 -1.33
C GLU A 52 11.12 -5.35 -0.38
N HIS A 53 10.37 -4.61 0.45
CA HIS A 53 10.91 -3.68 1.45
C HIS A 53 11.10 -4.30 2.84
N GLN A 54 10.81 -5.60 3.00
CA GLN A 54 11.05 -6.31 4.25
C GLN A 54 12.55 -6.43 4.43
N SER A 55 13.14 -5.49 5.19
CA SER A 55 14.47 -5.69 5.74
C SER A 55 14.36 -6.86 6.71
N VAL A 56 14.81 -8.03 6.27
CA VAL A 56 15.22 -9.08 7.20
C VAL A 56 16.34 -8.47 8.04
N MET A 57 15.96 -7.93 9.20
CA MET A 57 16.88 -7.68 10.28
C MET A 57 17.54 -9.03 10.55
N LYS A 58 18.71 -9.25 9.95
CA LYS A 58 19.63 -10.31 10.35
C LYS A 58 20.07 -9.89 11.76
N HIS A 59 19.43 -10.49 12.75
CA HIS A 59 19.98 -10.54 14.10
C HIS A 59 21.08 -11.61 14.13
#